data_AF-A0A4D5RCB4-F1
#
_entry.id   AF-A0A4D5RCB4-F1
#
_cell.length_a   1.000
_cell.length_b   1.000
_cell.length_c   1.000
_cell.angle_alpha   90.00
_cell.angle_beta   90.00
_cell.angle_gamma   90.00
#
_symmetry.space_group_name_H-M   'P 1'
#
loop_
_entity.id
_entity.type
_entity.pdbx_description
1 polymer ?
#
loop_
_entity_poly.entity_id
_entity_poly.type
_entity_poly.pdbx_seq_one_letter_code
_entity_poly.pdbx_strand_id
1 'polypeptide(L)'
;LVRVCSLRRVLFTTAASIHERRHAMGGGQSSQQFHQFKKLRKEQALREMEIYREHYPDDVDDLGLNENYRFYLNELASRPDGILIEDMLSQWWGKYDILETNHDYMPWLFPTRGKSTNPACQRLQLHEAQSMKQDPVVQARLIRSYKMMLDFFGLELLDEAKGVVDKAPHWEIRFLNLNRSLHNSMRITRILKSLGEVGLEHLKYPLVEFLLKQVLKEKTLSRLEDSLLTYWVHTIRSDNDRRFLLC
;
A
#
# COMPACT_ATOMS: atom_id res chain seq x y z
N LEU A 1 11.10 16.82 -19.45
CA LEU A 1 10.17 16.54 -20.56
C LEU A 1 10.57 15.35 -21.45
N VAL A 2 11.80 14.81 -21.40
CA VAL A 2 12.23 13.70 -22.29
C VAL A 2 12.15 12.29 -21.66
N ARG A 3 11.86 12.15 -20.36
CA ARG A 3 11.85 10.83 -19.67
C ARG A 3 10.50 10.09 -19.62
N VAL A 4 9.39 10.73 -19.99
CA VAL A 4 8.03 10.15 -19.88
C VAL A 4 7.59 9.43 -21.17
N CYS A 5 8.17 9.74 -22.32
CA CYS A 5 7.74 9.15 -23.61
C CYS A 5 8.06 7.65 -23.77
N SER A 6 8.92 7.06 -22.93
CA SER A 6 9.33 5.64 -23.09
C SER A 6 8.35 4.64 -22.46
N LEU A 7 7.47 5.05 -21.53
CA LEU A 7 6.49 4.16 -20.90
C LEU A 7 5.23 3.95 -21.75
N ARG A 8 4.87 4.96 -22.56
CA ARG A 8 3.70 4.95 -23.47
C ARG A 8 3.66 3.79 -24.46
N ARG A 9 4.80 3.24 -24.87
CA ARG A 9 4.84 2.13 -25.87
C ARG A 9 4.63 0.74 -25.28
N VAL A 10 4.86 0.54 -23.99
CA VAL A 10 4.78 -0.81 -23.39
C VAL A 10 3.34 -1.16 -23.01
N LEU A 11 2.56 -0.17 -22.55
CA LEU A 11 1.18 -0.37 -22.10
C LEU A 11 0.20 -0.73 -23.24
N PHE A 12 0.41 -0.20 -24.45
CA PHE A 12 -0.50 -0.44 -25.59
C PHE A 12 -0.26 -1.76 -26.34
N THR A 13 0.90 -2.41 -26.17
CA THR A 13 1.17 -3.71 -26.82
C THR A 13 0.80 -4.92 -25.95
N THR A 14 0.69 -4.78 -24.63
CA THR A 14 0.38 -5.91 -23.73
C THR A 14 -1.11 -6.16 -23.51
N ALA A 15 -1.98 -5.18 -23.75
CA ALA A 15 -3.43 -5.36 -23.57
C ALA A 15 -4.11 -6.11 -24.74
N ALA A 16 -3.52 -6.09 -25.95
CA ALA A 16 -4.13 -6.62 -27.16
C ALA A 16 -3.60 -8.00 -27.62
N SER A 17 -2.57 -8.57 -26.97
CA SER A 17 -1.86 -9.76 -27.51
C SER A 17 -1.91 -11.03 -26.63
N ILE A 18 -2.67 -11.05 -25.52
CA ILE A 18 -2.72 -12.23 -24.62
C ILE A 18 -4.02 -13.04 -24.79
N HIS A 19 -4.92 -12.61 -25.67
CA HIS A 19 -6.17 -13.32 -25.94
C HIS A 19 -6.08 -14.25 -27.16
N GLU A 20 -5.08 -15.12 -27.23
CA GLU A 20 -5.16 -16.27 -28.14
C GLU A 20 -4.17 -17.37 -27.78
N ARG A 21 -4.67 -18.61 -27.83
CA ARG A 21 -4.00 -19.91 -27.59
C ARG A 21 -3.99 -20.39 -26.13
N ARG A 22 -5.09 -21.06 -25.76
CA ARG A 22 -5.10 -22.52 -25.54
C ARG A 22 -6.55 -22.97 -25.31
N HIS A 23 -7.15 -23.58 -26.32
CA HIS A 23 -8.26 -24.51 -26.14
C HIS A 23 -7.75 -25.90 -26.46
N ALA A 24 -7.86 -26.82 -25.49
CA ALA A 24 -8.42 -28.14 -25.70
C ALA A 24 -8.55 -28.90 -24.36
N MET A 25 -9.78 -29.35 -24.11
CA MET A 25 -10.20 -30.53 -23.31
C MET A 25 -10.54 -30.34 -21.82
N GLY A 26 -11.85 -30.37 -21.53
CA GLY A 26 -12.45 -30.84 -20.27
C GLY A 26 -12.45 -29.89 -19.07
N GLY A 27 -13.41 -28.95 -18.98
CA GLY A 27 -13.60 -28.11 -17.77
C GLY A 27 -14.42 -26.83 -17.91
N GLY A 28 -15.46 -26.82 -18.76
CA GLY A 28 -16.16 -25.58 -19.18
C GLY A 28 -16.86 -24.80 -18.06
N GLN A 29 -17.48 -25.47 -17.09
CA GLN A 29 -18.21 -24.79 -16.01
C GLN A 29 -17.29 -24.27 -14.89
N SER A 30 -16.29 -25.05 -14.49
CA SER A 30 -15.35 -24.66 -13.42
C SER A 30 -14.44 -23.50 -13.84
N SER A 31 -14.02 -23.47 -15.11
CA SER A 31 -13.25 -22.36 -15.67
C SER A 31 -14.07 -21.08 -15.76
N GLN A 32 -15.32 -21.13 -16.23
CA GLN A 32 -16.21 -19.96 -16.26
C GLN A 32 -16.51 -19.40 -14.86
N GLN A 33 -16.81 -20.28 -13.90
CA GLN A 33 -17.03 -19.89 -12.49
C GLN A 33 -15.80 -19.21 -11.88
N PHE A 34 -14.60 -19.73 -12.17
CA PHE A 34 -13.35 -19.12 -11.69
C PHE A 34 -13.08 -17.74 -12.30
N HIS A 35 -13.35 -17.55 -13.59
CA HIS A 35 -13.23 -16.24 -14.24
C HIS A 35 -14.24 -15.24 -13.67
N GLN A 36 -15.48 -15.67 -13.45
CA GLN A 36 -16.52 -14.84 -12.84
C GLN A 36 -16.15 -14.44 -11.41
N PHE A 37 -15.65 -15.38 -10.61
CA PHE A 37 -15.17 -15.10 -9.25
C PHE A 37 -14.04 -14.06 -9.23
N LYS A 38 -13.05 -14.19 -10.12
CA LYS A 38 -11.97 -13.21 -10.26
C LYS A 38 -12.49 -11.83 -10.65
N LYS A 39 -13.42 -11.77 -11.59
CA LYS A 39 -14.05 -10.51 -12.02
C LYS A 39 -14.77 -9.83 -10.85
N LEU A 40 -15.60 -10.56 -10.11
CA LEU A 40 -16.32 -10.05 -8.95
C LEU A 40 -15.40 -9.54 -7.85
N ARG A 41 -14.31 -10.26 -7.55
CA ARG A 41 -13.29 -9.80 -6.61
C ARG A 41 -12.64 -8.49 -7.06
N LYS A 42 -12.29 -8.38 -8.33
CA LYS A 42 -11.69 -7.16 -8.89
C LYS A 42 -12.65 -5.97 -8.81
N GLU A 43 -13.92 -6.18 -9.14
CA GLU A 43 -14.95 -5.14 -9.00
C GLU A 43 -15.14 -4.70 -7.55
N GLN A 44 -15.14 -5.64 -6.60
CA GLN A 44 -15.21 -5.31 -5.18
C GLN A 44 -13.99 -4.49 -4.74
N ALA A 45 -12.79 -4.87 -5.14
CA ALA A 45 -11.57 -4.15 -4.83
C ALA A 45 -11.60 -2.71 -5.36
N LEU A 46 -12.07 -2.51 -6.60
CA LEU A 46 -12.20 -1.18 -7.20
C LEU A 46 -13.21 -0.31 -6.44
N ARG A 47 -14.35 -0.89 -6.01
CA ARG A 47 -15.32 -0.21 -5.14
C ARG A 47 -14.71 0.17 -3.79
N GLU A 48 -13.93 -0.70 -3.17
CA GLU A 48 -13.24 -0.39 -1.92
C GLU A 48 -12.23 0.76 -2.08
N MET A 49 -11.58 0.88 -3.24
CA MET A 49 -10.70 2.01 -3.53
C MET A 49 -11.48 3.29 -3.83
N GLU A 50 -12.67 3.19 -4.41
CA GLU A 50 -13.58 4.33 -4.61
C GLU A 50 -14.06 4.91 -3.28
N ILE A 51 -14.58 4.07 -2.38
CA ILE A 51 -14.97 4.48 -1.01
C ILE A 51 -13.81 5.18 -0.29
N TYR A 52 -12.59 4.66 -0.43
CA TYR A 52 -11.40 5.30 0.13
C TYR A 52 -11.13 6.70 -0.46
N ARG A 53 -11.26 6.87 -1.78
CA ARG A 53 -11.02 8.15 -2.45
C ARG A 53 -12.08 9.19 -2.09
N GLU A 54 -13.31 8.73 -1.82
CA GLU A 54 -14.46 9.54 -1.38
C GLU A 54 -14.49 9.79 0.13
N HIS A 55 -13.39 9.49 0.84
CA HIS A 55 -13.27 9.71 2.28
C HIS A 55 -14.33 8.98 3.11
N TYR A 56 -14.69 7.76 2.69
CA TYR A 56 -15.61 6.88 3.43
C TYR A 56 -16.93 7.60 3.78
N PRO A 57 -17.78 7.92 2.78
CA PRO A 57 -18.94 8.80 2.95
C PRO A 57 -19.97 8.29 3.97
N ASP A 58 -20.05 6.97 4.17
CA ASP A 58 -20.98 6.33 5.12
C ASP A 58 -20.36 6.09 6.51
N ASP A 59 -19.07 6.37 6.71
CA ASP A 59 -18.40 6.16 8.00
C ASP A 59 -18.76 7.30 8.97
N VAL A 60 -19.33 6.93 10.11
CA VAL A 60 -19.63 7.84 11.22
C VAL A 60 -18.45 7.87 12.20
N ASP A 61 -18.02 9.06 12.56
CA ASP A 61 -16.91 9.28 13.51
C ASP A 61 -17.37 9.04 14.95
N ASP A 62 -16.59 8.26 15.71
CA ASP A 62 -16.81 8.06 17.15
C ASP A 62 -15.74 8.81 17.94
N LEU A 63 -16.11 9.96 18.50
CA LEU A 63 -15.20 10.86 19.22
C LEU A 63 -14.66 10.25 20.53
N GLY A 64 -15.22 9.13 21.02
CA GLY A 64 -14.70 8.41 22.18
C GLY A 64 -13.46 7.56 21.87
N LEU A 65 -13.16 7.33 20.59
CA LEU A 65 -12.16 6.38 20.13
C LEU A 65 -10.87 7.10 19.67
N ASN A 66 -9.77 6.90 20.41
CA ASN A 66 -8.51 7.65 20.22
C ASN A 66 -7.24 6.76 20.23
N GLU A 67 -7.38 5.44 20.06
CA GLU A 67 -6.26 4.51 20.21
C GLU A 67 -5.11 4.73 19.21
N ASN A 68 -5.41 5.09 17.96
CA ASN A 68 -4.38 5.31 16.93
C ASN A 68 -3.56 6.55 17.24
N TYR A 69 -4.24 7.64 17.63
CA TYR A 69 -3.54 8.87 17.99
C TYR A 69 -2.68 8.66 19.25
N ARG A 70 -3.21 7.99 20.28
CA ARG A 70 -2.46 7.65 21.50
C ARG A 70 -1.29 6.70 21.28
N PHE A 71 -1.43 5.73 20.37
CA PHE A 71 -0.30 4.88 19.94
C PHE A 71 0.80 5.74 19.34
N TYR A 72 0.44 6.68 18.46
CA TYR A 72 1.37 7.61 17.83
C TYR A 72 1.94 8.68 18.77
N LEU A 73 1.24 9.04 19.85
CA LEU A 73 1.78 9.85 20.95
C LEU A 73 2.75 9.06 21.85
N ASN A 74 2.90 7.75 21.62
CA ASN A 74 3.69 6.84 22.43
C ASN A 74 3.12 6.63 23.86
N GLU A 75 1.79 6.72 24.00
CA GLU A 75 1.07 6.58 25.27
C GLU A 75 0.31 5.25 25.39
N LEU A 76 0.12 4.57 24.27
CA LEU A 76 -0.62 3.32 24.17
C LEU A 76 0.23 2.30 23.42
N ALA A 77 0.36 1.12 23.99
CA ALA A 77 1.07 0.01 23.36
C ALA A 77 0.18 -0.71 22.36
N SER A 78 0.75 -1.15 21.23
CA SER A 78 0.04 -1.98 20.26
C SER A 78 -0.40 -3.29 20.89
N ARG A 79 -1.52 -3.86 20.44
CA ARG A 79 -1.98 -5.19 20.85
C ARG A 79 -1.91 -6.17 19.67
N PRO A 80 -1.61 -7.46 19.90
CA PRO A 80 -1.42 -8.11 21.21
C PRO A 80 -0.01 -7.96 21.82
N ASP A 81 0.98 -7.54 21.04
CA ASP A 81 2.40 -7.65 21.43
C ASP A 81 2.88 -6.69 22.53
N GLY A 82 2.10 -5.65 22.85
CA GLY A 82 2.39 -4.76 23.96
C GLY A 82 3.56 -3.80 23.75
N ILE A 83 3.90 -3.43 22.50
CA ILE A 83 5.02 -2.54 22.17
C ILE A 83 4.58 -1.09 21.88
N LEU A 84 5.32 -0.12 22.39
CA LEU A 84 5.13 1.31 22.09
C LEU A 84 5.77 1.68 20.74
N ILE A 85 5.30 2.74 20.09
CA ILE A 85 5.78 3.11 18.75
C ILE A 85 7.28 3.43 18.72
N GLU A 86 7.83 4.11 19.73
CA GLU A 86 9.26 4.42 19.78
C GLU A 86 10.12 3.16 19.93
N ASP A 87 9.67 2.21 20.75
CA ASP A 87 10.33 0.92 20.91
C ASP A 87 10.28 0.11 19.61
N MET A 88 9.11 0.08 18.96
CA MET A 88 8.95 -0.59 17.67
C MET A 88 9.88 0.00 16.62
N LEU A 89 9.89 1.32 16.46
CA LEU A 89 10.70 2.01 15.44
C LEU A 89 12.21 1.92 15.70
N SER A 90 12.63 1.87 16.97
CA SER A 90 14.05 1.76 17.33
C SER A 90 14.57 0.33 17.26
N GLN A 91 13.77 -0.66 17.66
CA GLN A 91 14.20 -2.04 17.77
C GLN A 91 14.03 -2.84 16.48
N TRP A 92 13.07 -2.48 15.61
CA TRP A 92 12.70 -3.29 14.45
C TRP A 92 13.33 -2.82 13.13
N TRP A 93 14.02 -1.68 13.10
CA TRP A 93 14.77 -1.23 11.92
C TRP A 93 15.78 -2.30 11.47
N GLY A 94 15.72 -2.70 10.20
CA GLY A 94 16.57 -3.77 9.65
C GLY A 94 16.25 -5.20 10.16
N LYS A 95 15.26 -5.39 11.04
CA LYS A 95 14.84 -6.70 11.55
C LYS A 95 13.76 -7.32 10.66
N TYR A 96 14.15 -7.66 9.43
CA TYR A 96 13.20 -8.10 8.41
C TYR A 96 12.43 -9.37 8.76
N ASP A 97 13.00 -10.29 9.54
CA ASP A 97 12.28 -11.50 9.95
C ASP A 97 11.11 -11.17 10.88
N ILE A 98 11.26 -10.18 11.76
CA ILE A 98 10.18 -9.68 12.63
C ILE A 98 9.09 -9.03 11.77
N LEU A 99 9.48 -8.15 10.85
CA LEU A 99 8.54 -7.44 9.98
C LEU A 99 7.82 -8.39 9.00
N GLU A 100 8.46 -9.46 8.55
CA GLU A 100 7.84 -10.47 7.69
C GLU A 100 6.83 -11.31 8.47
N THR A 101 7.22 -11.88 9.61
CA THR A 101 6.45 -12.89 10.34
C THR A 101 5.33 -12.32 11.21
N ASN A 102 5.48 -11.10 11.74
CA ASN A 102 4.43 -10.45 12.52
C ASN A 102 3.43 -9.74 11.59
N HIS A 103 2.14 -10.05 11.70
CA HIS A 103 1.09 -9.43 10.87
C HIS A 103 0.26 -8.39 11.63
N ASP A 104 0.35 -8.36 12.96
CA ASP A 104 -0.55 -7.59 13.83
C ASP A 104 -0.12 -6.14 14.03
N TYR A 105 1.17 -5.85 13.84
CA TYR A 105 1.72 -4.48 13.95
C TYR A 105 1.25 -3.57 12.82
N MET A 106 1.01 -4.12 11.63
CA MET A 106 0.68 -3.33 10.45
C MET A 106 -0.52 -2.42 10.75
N PRO A 107 -1.65 -2.96 11.26
CA PRO A 107 -2.76 -2.23 11.86
C PRO A 107 -2.44 -0.93 12.57
N TRP A 108 -1.58 -1.02 13.58
CA TRP A 108 -1.11 0.08 14.41
C TRP A 108 -0.21 1.07 13.68
N LEU A 109 0.71 0.55 12.87
CA LEU A 109 1.72 1.37 12.20
C LEU A 109 1.15 2.15 11.02
N PHE A 110 0.11 1.66 10.36
CA PHE A 110 -0.51 2.34 9.21
C PHE A 110 -2.03 2.34 9.30
N PRO A 111 -2.61 3.03 10.30
CA PRO A 111 -4.04 2.97 10.56
C PRO A 111 -4.85 3.48 9.36
N THR A 112 -6.02 2.88 9.16
CA THR A 112 -6.96 3.22 8.08
C THR A 112 -8.38 3.21 8.61
N ARG A 113 -9.29 3.97 7.99
CA ARG A 113 -10.72 3.96 8.36
C ARG A 113 -11.45 2.68 7.93
N GLY A 114 -10.87 1.94 6.96
CA GLY A 114 -11.35 0.62 6.55
C GLY A 114 -11.07 -0.50 7.56
N LYS A 115 -11.58 -1.71 7.26
CA LYS A 115 -11.43 -2.90 8.12
C LYS A 115 -9.96 -3.22 8.43
N SER A 116 -9.67 -3.47 9.69
CA SER A 116 -8.35 -3.94 10.18
C SER A 116 -8.20 -5.45 10.01
N THR A 117 -6.96 -5.90 9.73
CA THR A 117 -6.58 -7.32 9.79
C THR A 117 -6.34 -7.81 11.23
N ASN A 118 -6.06 -6.89 12.15
CA ASN A 118 -5.92 -7.16 13.58
C ASN A 118 -7.20 -6.68 14.30
N PRO A 119 -8.03 -7.58 14.85
CA PRO A 119 -9.26 -7.23 15.55
C PRO A 119 -9.05 -6.39 16.82
N ALA A 120 -7.86 -6.43 17.41
CA ALA A 120 -7.52 -5.65 18.61
C ALA A 120 -7.10 -4.21 18.28
N CYS A 121 -6.95 -3.87 17.00
CA CYS A 121 -6.65 -2.52 16.55
C CYS A 121 -7.94 -1.82 16.13
N GLN A 122 -8.26 -0.73 16.82
CA GLN A 122 -9.32 0.19 16.45
C GLN A 122 -9.10 0.70 15.01
N ARG A 123 -10.18 0.87 14.23
CA ARG A 123 -10.09 1.60 12.95
C ARG A 123 -9.71 3.06 13.21
N LEU A 124 -9.06 3.69 12.23
CA LEU A 124 -8.78 5.12 12.30
C LEU A 124 -10.09 5.91 12.30
N GLN A 125 -10.21 6.86 13.23
CA GLN A 125 -11.29 7.83 13.27
C GLN A 125 -10.90 9.10 12.48
N LEU A 126 -11.89 9.85 12.01
CA LEU A 126 -11.65 11.06 11.23
C LEU A 126 -10.99 12.16 12.09
N HIS A 127 -11.48 12.37 13.31
CA HIS A 127 -10.86 13.33 14.24
C HIS A 127 -9.43 12.93 14.64
N GLU A 128 -9.14 11.62 14.78
CA GLU A 128 -7.77 11.12 14.99
C GLU A 128 -6.89 11.49 13.78
N ALA A 129 -7.31 11.17 12.56
CA ALA A 129 -6.56 11.48 11.35
C ALA A 129 -6.27 12.99 11.21
N GLN A 130 -7.25 13.84 11.55
CA GLN A 130 -7.09 15.30 11.55
C GLN A 130 -6.08 15.77 12.62
N SER A 131 -6.11 15.19 13.81
CA SER A 131 -5.16 15.49 14.89
C SER A 131 -3.74 15.04 14.52
N MET A 132 -3.60 13.80 14.03
CA MET A 132 -2.33 13.25 13.55
C MET A 132 -1.71 14.09 12.43
N LYS A 133 -2.53 14.66 11.54
CA LYS A 133 -2.09 15.55 10.45
C LYS A 133 -1.49 16.87 10.96
N GLN A 134 -1.99 17.38 12.09
CA GLN A 134 -1.59 18.67 12.63
C GLN A 134 -0.45 18.57 13.65
N ASP A 135 -0.15 17.37 14.16
CA ASP A 135 0.91 17.12 15.14
C ASP A 135 2.26 16.77 14.47
N PRO A 136 3.28 17.64 14.54
CA PRO A 136 4.58 17.39 13.93
C PRO A 136 5.34 16.19 14.51
N VAL A 137 5.15 15.85 15.78
CA VAL A 137 5.79 14.69 16.42
C VAL A 137 5.20 13.41 15.87
N VAL A 138 3.88 13.37 15.72
CA VAL A 138 3.18 12.23 15.10
C VAL A 138 3.54 12.11 13.62
N GLN A 139 3.61 13.22 12.87
CA GLN A 139 4.06 13.21 11.48
C GLN A 139 5.50 12.66 11.34
N ALA A 140 6.41 13.06 12.22
CA ALA A 140 7.78 12.54 12.22
C ALA A 140 7.81 11.01 12.46
N ARG A 141 6.98 10.50 13.38
CA ARG A 141 6.84 9.06 13.62
C ARG A 141 6.24 8.32 12.42
N LEU A 142 5.19 8.86 11.80
CA LEU A 142 4.59 8.31 10.58
C LEU A 142 5.62 8.18 9.44
N ILE A 143 6.47 9.18 9.27
CA ILE A 143 7.54 9.16 8.26
C ILE A 143 8.62 8.14 8.63
N ARG A 144 9.00 8.01 9.91
CA ARG A 144 9.92 6.96 10.37
C ARG A 144 9.36 5.56 10.12
N SER A 145 8.07 5.35 10.41
CA SER A 145 7.34 4.12 10.09
C SER A 145 7.41 3.80 8.59
N TYR A 146 7.16 4.80 7.75
CA TYR A 146 7.22 4.68 6.29
C TYR A 146 8.62 4.31 5.81
N LYS A 147 9.67 4.99 6.29
CA LYS A 147 11.07 4.68 5.98
C LYS A 147 11.44 3.25 6.37
N MET A 148 11.02 2.78 7.55
CA MET A 148 11.26 1.40 7.99
C MET A 148 10.62 0.38 7.05
N MET A 149 9.38 0.63 6.61
CA MET A 149 8.72 -0.27 5.66
C MET A 149 9.30 -0.18 4.25
N LEU A 150 9.73 0.99 3.78
CA LEU A 150 10.47 1.11 2.53
C LEU A 150 11.75 0.27 2.56
N ASP A 151 12.55 0.40 3.63
CA ASP A 151 13.77 -0.37 3.82
C ASP A 151 13.50 -1.88 3.80
N PHE A 152 12.43 -2.31 4.49
CA PHE A 152 11.95 -3.69 4.45
C PHE A 152 11.50 -4.15 3.05
N PHE A 153 11.00 -3.26 2.20
CA PHE A 153 10.67 -3.56 0.81
C PHE A 153 11.89 -3.48 -0.15
N GLY A 154 13.06 -3.09 0.36
CA GLY A 154 14.26 -2.89 -0.46
C GLY A 154 14.31 -1.53 -1.14
N LEU A 155 13.65 -0.54 -0.56
CA LEU A 155 13.55 0.83 -1.05
C LEU A 155 14.10 1.81 -0.03
N GLU A 156 14.48 2.98 -0.49
CA GLU A 156 14.86 4.10 0.38
C GLU A 156 14.15 5.39 -0.04
N LEU A 157 13.91 6.29 0.93
CA LEU A 157 13.33 7.61 0.70
C LEU A 157 14.46 8.63 0.53
N LEU A 158 14.66 9.11 -0.70
CA LEU A 158 15.74 10.02 -1.07
C LEU A 158 15.39 11.49 -0.82
N ASP A 159 14.13 11.87 -1.01
CA ASP A 159 13.64 13.23 -0.78
C ASP A 159 12.29 13.14 -0.05
N GLU A 160 12.29 13.47 1.24
CA GLU A 160 11.10 13.41 2.08
C GLU A 160 10.03 14.42 1.64
N ALA A 161 10.43 15.63 1.25
CA ALA A 161 9.49 16.68 0.86
C ALA A 161 8.78 16.37 -0.46
N LYS A 162 9.47 15.67 -1.37
CA LYS A 162 8.91 15.27 -2.67
C LYS A 162 8.42 13.82 -2.73
N GLY A 163 8.71 13.02 -1.70
CA GLY A 163 8.40 11.60 -1.66
C GLY A 163 9.23 10.71 -2.58
N VAL A 164 10.37 11.19 -3.10
CA VAL A 164 11.17 10.44 -4.09
C VAL A 164 11.78 9.21 -3.45
N VAL A 165 11.55 8.04 -4.04
CA VAL A 165 12.11 6.76 -3.61
C VAL A 165 13.00 6.13 -4.68
N ASP A 166 13.94 5.30 -4.26
CA ASP A 166 14.74 4.43 -5.15
C ASP A 166 15.03 3.08 -4.48
N LYS A 167 15.73 2.19 -5.20
CA LYS A 167 16.23 0.91 -4.69
C LYS A 167 17.26 1.14 -3.59
N ALA A 168 17.04 0.56 -2.41
CA ALA A 168 18.05 0.49 -1.37
C ALA A 168 19.18 -0.49 -1.78
N PRO A 169 20.37 -0.44 -1.13
CA PRO A 169 21.50 -1.31 -1.49
C PRO A 169 21.18 -2.83 -1.50
N HIS A 170 20.26 -3.27 -0.64
CA HIS A 170 19.83 -4.66 -0.49
C HIS A 170 18.54 -5.00 -1.27
N TRP A 171 18.14 -4.19 -2.27
CA TRP A 171 16.87 -4.34 -2.96
C TRP A 171 16.63 -5.72 -3.57
N GLU A 172 17.66 -6.39 -4.08
CA GLU A 172 17.53 -7.66 -4.82
C GLU A 172 16.87 -8.75 -3.97
N ILE A 173 17.38 -8.96 -2.75
CA ILE A 173 16.86 -9.97 -1.83
C ILE A 173 15.46 -9.59 -1.33
N ARG A 174 15.16 -8.29 -1.18
CA ARG A 174 13.85 -7.81 -0.74
C ARG A 174 12.80 -7.91 -1.84
N PHE A 175 13.16 -7.66 -3.10
CA PHE A 175 12.25 -7.84 -4.24
C PHE A 175 11.97 -9.32 -4.49
N LEU A 176 12.95 -10.20 -4.24
CA LEU A 176 12.71 -11.64 -4.23
C LEU A 176 11.69 -12.03 -3.16
N ASN A 177 11.81 -11.48 -1.95
CA ASN A 177 10.80 -11.66 -0.90
C ASN A 177 9.43 -11.13 -1.33
N LEU A 178 9.32 -9.92 -1.88
CA LEU A 178 8.05 -9.34 -2.34
C LEU A 178 7.34 -10.21 -3.38
N ASN A 179 8.07 -10.80 -4.32
CA ASN A 179 7.49 -11.73 -5.30
C ASN A 179 7.06 -13.08 -4.69
N ARG A 180 7.69 -13.52 -3.60
CA ARG A 180 7.36 -14.79 -2.93
C ARG A 180 6.20 -14.62 -1.93
N SER A 181 6.25 -13.54 -1.15
CA SER A 181 5.36 -13.23 -0.04
C SER A 181 4.32 -12.19 -0.45
N LEU A 182 3.31 -12.62 -1.22
CA LEU A 182 2.31 -11.70 -1.79
C LEU A 182 1.46 -10.97 -0.76
N HIS A 183 1.43 -11.40 0.50
CA HIS A 183 0.75 -10.64 1.56
C HIS A 183 1.37 -9.24 1.76
N ASN A 184 2.64 -9.05 1.41
CA ASN A 184 3.30 -7.75 1.42
C ASN A 184 2.66 -6.77 0.44
N SER A 185 1.98 -7.24 -0.63
CA SER A 185 1.26 -6.34 -1.52
C SER A 185 0.05 -5.68 -0.85
N MET A 186 -0.61 -6.41 0.07
CA MET A 186 -1.69 -5.87 0.91
C MET A 186 -1.15 -4.87 1.94
N ARG A 187 0.07 -5.11 2.47
CA ARG A 187 0.75 -4.15 3.36
C ARG A 187 1.07 -2.84 2.64
N ILE A 188 1.56 -2.89 1.40
CA ILE A 188 1.78 -1.71 0.55
C ILE A 188 0.47 -0.95 0.32
N THR A 189 -0.62 -1.65 -0.03
CA THR A 189 -1.94 -1.01 -0.18
C THR A 189 -2.36 -0.28 1.11
N ARG A 190 -2.13 -0.90 2.27
CA ARG A 190 -2.48 -0.31 3.56
C ARG A 190 -1.66 0.94 3.89
N ILE A 191 -0.35 0.90 3.62
CA ILE A 191 0.55 2.06 3.75
C ILE A 191 0.05 3.20 2.88
N LEU A 192 -0.20 2.95 1.58
CA LEU A 192 -0.68 3.96 0.65
C LEU A 192 -2.00 4.60 1.10
N LYS A 193 -2.93 3.79 1.63
CA LYS A 193 -4.19 4.32 2.18
C LYS A 193 -3.94 5.20 3.39
N SER A 194 -3.19 4.69 4.37
CA SER A 194 -2.88 5.38 5.62
C SER A 194 -2.19 6.72 5.38
N LEU A 195 -1.18 6.77 4.51
CA LEU A 195 -0.49 8.01 4.11
C LEU A 195 -1.49 9.09 3.63
N GLY A 196 -2.51 8.70 2.87
CA GLY A 196 -3.53 9.65 2.42
C GLY A 196 -4.50 10.10 3.51
N GLU A 197 -4.79 9.25 4.50
CA GLU A 197 -5.65 9.63 5.64
C GLU A 197 -4.96 10.65 6.55
N VAL A 198 -3.66 10.51 6.77
CA VAL A 198 -2.89 11.36 7.72
C VAL A 198 -2.22 12.57 7.07
N GLY A 199 -2.58 12.89 5.82
CA GLY A 199 -2.11 14.09 5.12
C GLY A 199 -0.76 13.99 4.39
N LEU A 200 -0.19 12.79 4.26
CA LEU A 200 1.08 12.51 3.57
C LEU A 200 0.88 12.08 2.11
N GLU A 201 -0.08 12.67 1.40
CA GLU A 201 -0.42 12.30 0.00
C GLU A 201 0.77 12.42 -0.97
N HIS A 202 1.67 13.39 -0.73
CA HIS A 202 2.85 13.64 -1.57
C HIS A 202 3.83 12.44 -1.63
N LEU A 203 3.80 11.54 -0.64
CA LEU A 203 4.64 10.34 -0.61
C LEU A 203 4.10 9.20 -1.50
N LYS A 204 2.82 9.23 -1.87
CA LYS A 204 2.17 8.09 -2.54
C LYS A 204 2.50 8.02 -4.02
N TYR A 205 2.42 9.15 -4.73
CA TYR A 205 2.59 9.16 -6.18
C TYR A 205 3.97 8.64 -6.62
N PRO A 206 5.11 9.14 -6.08
CA PRO A 206 6.42 8.66 -6.51
C PRO A 206 6.64 7.18 -6.18
N LEU A 207 6.12 6.70 -5.04
CA LEU A 207 6.16 5.27 -4.71
C LEU A 207 5.39 4.43 -5.74
N VAL A 208 4.16 4.82 -6.09
CA VAL A 208 3.35 4.09 -7.07
C VAL A 208 3.99 4.14 -8.46
N GLU A 209 4.54 5.28 -8.89
CA GLU A 209 5.28 5.41 -10.14
C GLU A 209 6.51 4.48 -10.17
N PHE A 210 7.29 4.47 -9.09
CA PHE A 210 8.44 3.59 -8.94
C PHE A 210 8.01 2.11 -9.06
N LEU A 211 6.99 1.70 -8.30
CA LEU A 211 6.48 0.33 -8.33
C LEU A 211 5.94 -0.05 -9.71
N LEU A 212 5.25 0.87 -10.38
CA LEU A 212 4.76 0.67 -11.75
C LEU A 212 5.91 0.34 -12.70
N LYS A 213 7.02 1.09 -12.62
CA LYS A 213 8.22 0.83 -13.42
C LYS A 213 8.80 -0.56 -13.12
N GLN A 214 8.91 -0.94 -11.85
CA GLN A 214 9.45 -2.26 -11.45
C GLN A 214 8.55 -3.43 -11.92
N VAL A 215 7.23 -3.25 -11.86
CA VAL A 215 6.25 -4.27 -12.19
C VAL A 215 6.05 -4.42 -13.70
N LEU A 216 5.90 -3.31 -14.43
CA LEU A 216 5.50 -3.32 -15.84
C LEU A 216 6.66 -3.19 -16.82
N LYS A 217 7.70 -2.42 -16.49
CA LYS A 217 8.83 -2.13 -17.39
C LYS A 217 10.06 -3.01 -17.10
N GLU A 218 10.54 -3.00 -15.86
CA GLU A 218 11.73 -3.78 -15.47
C GLU A 218 11.41 -5.25 -15.18
N LYS A 219 10.13 -5.56 -14.93
CA LYS A 219 9.61 -6.91 -14.60
C LYS A 219 10.28 -7.56 -13.38
N THR A 220 10.96 -6.79 -12.54
CA THR A 220 11.58 -7.24 -11.28
C THR A 220 10.55 -7.55 -10.20
N LEU A 221 9.33 -7.00 -10.30
CA LEU A 221 8.20 -7.25 -9.38
C LEU A 221 6.94 -7.76 -10.11
N SER A 222 7.11 -8.54 -11.19
CA SER A 222 6.01 -8.96 -12.08
C SER A 222 4.84 -9.66 -11.39
N ARG A 223 5.05 -10.35 -10.25
CA ARG A 223 3.96 -11.02 -9.52
C ARG A 223 2.99 -10.06 -8.82
N LEU A 224 3.32 -8.77 -8.77
CA LEU A 224 2.52 -7.73 -8.13
C LEU A 224 1.63 -6.95 -9.11
N GLU A 225 1.57 -7.36 -10.39
CA GLU A 225 0.80 -6.67 -11.44
C GLU A 225 -0.68 -6.49 -11.09
N ASP A 226 -1.33 -7.52 -10.55
CA ASP A 226 -2.73 -7.41 -10.13
C ASP A 226 -2.90 -6.42 -8.97
N SER A 227 -1.97 -6.42 -7.99
CA SER A 227 -2.02 -5.47 -6.87
C SER A 227 -1.80 -4.03 -7.32
N LEU A 228 -0.86 -3.81 -8.27
CA LEU A 228 -0.62 -2.50 -8.86
C LEU A 228 -1.87 -1.95 -9.55
N LEU A 229 -2.45 -2.73 -10.47
CA LEU A 229 -3.54 -2.28 -11.34
C LEU A 229 -4.90 -2.26 -10.64
N THR A 230 -5.11 -3.11 -9.64
CA THR A 230 -6.41 -3.21 -8.94
C THR A 230 -6.46 -2.33 -7.68
N TYR A 231 -5.31 -2.10 -7.03
CA TYR A 231 -5.27 -1.36 -5.75
C TYR A 231 -4.37 -0.13 -5.80
N TRP A 232 -3.07 -0.28 -6.05
CA TRP A 232 -2.10 0.80 -5.76
C TRP A 232 -2.34 2.06 -6.57
N VAL A 233 -2.55 1.95 -7.88
CA VAL A 233 -2.92 3.12 -8.71
C VAL A 233 -4.21 3.77 -8.19
N HIS A 234 -5.18 2.97 -7.77
CA HIS A 234 -6.48 3.45 -7.30
C HIS A 234 -6.46 4.05 -5.89
N THR A 235 -5.32 3.96 -5.17
CA THR A 235 -5.11 4.74 -3.94
C THR A 235 -4.77 6.21 -4.23
N ILE A 236 -4.36 6.58 -5.43
CA ILE A 236 -4.08 7.98 -5.77
C ILE A 236 -5.41 8.73 -5.93
N ARG A 237 -5.63 9.79 -5.14
CA ARG A 237 -6.91 10.52 -5.13
C ARG A 237 -7.11 11.39 -6.38
N SER A 238 -6.05 12.02 -6.89
CA SER A 238 -6.10 12.84 -8.11
C SER A 238 -6.39 11.99 -9.35
N ASP A 239 -7.49 12.31 -10.03
CA ASP A 239 -7.88 11.67 -11.29
C ASP A 239 -6.83 11.86 -12.38
N ASN A 240 -6.24 13.05 -12.45
CA ASN A 240 -5.20 13.38 -13.42
C ASN A 240 -3.94 12.55 -13.17
N ASP A 241 -3.53 12.40 -11.92
CA ASP A 241 -2.35 11.63 -11.56
C ASP A 241 -2.55 10.14 -11.85
N ARG A 242 -3.74 9.59 -11.55
CA ARG A 242 -4.09 8.21 -11.93
C ARG A 242 -4.04 8.01 -13.43
N ARG A 243 -4.62 8.92 -14.21
CA ARG A 243 -4.57 8.86 -15.67
C ARG A 243 -3.13 8.89 -16.15
N PHE A 244 -2.30 9.77 -15.60
CA PHE A 244 -0.89 9.86 -15.98
C PHE A 244 -0.11 8.58 -15.68
N LEU A 245 -0.36 7.93 -14.54
CA LEU A 245 0.27 6.64 -14.21
C LEU A 245 -0.12 5.53 -15.19
N LEU A 246 -1.35 5.55 -15.70
CA LEU A 246 -1.89 4.51 -16.60
C LEU A 246 -1.63 4.78 -18.10
N CYS A 247 -1.00 5.89 -18.47
CA CYS A 247 -0.77 6.31 -19.87
C CYS A 247 0.70 6.14 -20.30
#